data_AF-A0AAV4QH27-F1
#
_entry.id   AF-A0AAV4QH27-F1
#
_cell.length_a   1.000
_cell.length_b   1.000
_cell.length_c   1.000
_cell.angle_alpha   90.00
_cell.angle_beta   90.00
_cell.angle_gamma   90.00
#
_symmetry.space_group_name_H-M   'P 1'
#
loop_
_entity.id
_entity.type
_entity.pdbx_description
1 polymer ?
#
loop_
_entity_poly.entity_id
_entity_poly.type
_entity_poly.pdbx_seq_one_letter_code
_entity_poly.pdbx_strand_id
1 'polypeptide(L)' 'MIIYGKEKEILKAQKRSLAAWINNTLGATLVDVENLIQRLSTGVILCKLAKCIQLKVDEVRGCYGKEKLMECYGLRRRLL' A
#
# COMPACT_ATOMS: atom_id res chain seq x y z
N MET A 1 27.73 -14.35 20.10
CA MET A 1 26.76 -13.30 19.74
C MET A 1 26.54 -13.33 18.22
N ILE A 2 25.71 -14.25 17.73
CA ILE A 2 25.44 -14.51 16.28
C ILE A 2 23.99 -14.11 15.95
N ILE A 3 23.54 -12.96 16.46
CA ILE A 3 22.15 -12.52 16.29
C ILE A 3 22.02 -11.56 15.08
N TYR A 4 23.04 -10.73 14.83
CA TYR A 4 23.02 -9.73 13.76
C TYR A 4 22.93 -10.28 12.32
N GLY A 5 23.50 -11.47 12.05
CA GLY A 5 23.52 -12.04 10.69
C GLY A 5 22.16 -12.53 10.21
N LYS A 6 21.38 -13.18 11.10
CA LYS A 6 20.05 -13.69 10.77
C LYS A 6 19.03 -12.58 10.58
N GLU A 7 19.07 -11.54 11.42
CA GLU A 7 18.14 -10.41 11.32
C GLU A 7 18.29 -9.66 9.98
N LYS A 8 19.52 -9.50 9.49
CA LYS A 8 19.79 -8.81 8.23
C LYS A 8 19.22 -9.56 7.02
N GLU A 9 19.32 -10.89 7.01
CA GLU A 9 18.77 -11.74 5.96
C GLU A 9 17.23 -11.79 6.02
N ILE A 10 16.64 -11.86 7.22
CA ILE A 10 15.19 -11.80 7.41
C ILE A 10 14.65 -10.46 6.91
N LEU A 11 15.31 -9.36 7.25
CA LEU A 11 14.90 -8.02 6.81
C LEU A 11 14.97 -7.88 5.29
N LYS A 12 16.00 -8.45 4.66
CA LYS A 12 16.14 -8.47 3.19
C LYS A 12 15.02 -9.27 2.53
N ALA A 13 14.67 -10.43 3.10
CA ALA A 13 13.55 -11.25 2.62
C ALA A 13 12.21 -10.50 2.76
N GLN A 14 11.95 -9.86 3.90
CA GLN A 14 10.74 -9.06 4.13
C GLN A 14 10.63 -7.90 3.14
N LYS A 15 11.72 -7.17 2.88
CA LYS A 15 11.73 -6.10 1.87
C LYS A 15 11.39 -6.63 0.48
N ARG A 16 11.90 -7.81 0.12
CA ARG A 16 11.60 -8.45 -1.18
C ARG A 16 10.13 -8.82 -1.30
N SER A 17 9.58 -9.47 -0.28
CA SER A 17 8.17 -9.85 -0.25
C SER A 17 7.25 -8.62 -0.30
N LEU A 18 7.59 -7.56 0.43
CA LEU A 18 6.81 -6.32 0.42
C LEU A 18 6.88 -5.61 -0.95
N ALA A 19 8.07 -5.52 -1.56
CA ALA A 19 8.21 -4.92 -2.89
C ALA A 19 7.40 -5.69 -3.94
N ALA A 20 7.47 -7.03 -3.93
CA ALA A 20 6.66 -7.87 -4.81
C ALA A 20 5.16 -7.67 -4.60
N TRP A 21 4.71 -7.61 -3.34
CA TRP A 21 3.29 -7.38 -3.03
C TRP A 21 2.80 -6.01 -3.53
N ILE A 22 3.59 -4.95 -3.35
CA ILE A 22 3.25 -3.60 -3.84
C ILE A 22 3.14 -3.59 -5.36
N ASN A 23 4.12 -4.18 -6.06
CA ASN A 23 4.11 -4.21 -7.52
C ASN A 23 2.91 -5.00 -8.05
N ASN A 24 2.58 -6.13 -7.44
CA ASN A 24 1.41 -6.93 -7.80
C ASN A 24 0.10 -6.19 -7.52
N THR A 25 0.01 -5.48 -6.39
CA THR A 25 -1.20 -4.73 -5.99
C THR A 25 -1.45 -3.53 -6.89
N LEU A 26 -0.38 -2.85 -7.32
CA LEU A 26 -0.48 -1.68 -8.19
C LEU A 26 -0.39 -2.03 -9.69
N GLY A 27 -0.16 -3.30 -10.02
CA GLY A 27 -0.02 -3.77 -11.41
C GLY A 27 1.16 -3.15 -12.17
N ALA A 28 2.20 -2.68 -11.46
CA ALA A 28 3.33 -2.00 -12.05
C ALA A 28 4.62 -2.24 -11.25
N THR A 29 5.75 -2.40 -11.93
CA THR A 29 7.08 -2.52 -11.31
C THR A 29 7.54 -1.14 -10.83
N LEU A 30 7.15 -0.76 -9.62
CA LEU A 30 7.39 0.58 -9.05
C LEU A 30 8.47 0.58 -7.97
N VAL A 31 8.68 -0.57 -7.31
CA VAL A 31 9.62 -0.72 -6.19
C VAL A 31 10.41 -2.01 -6.27
N ASP A 32 11.64 -1.94 -5.78
CA ASP A 32 12.59 -3.04 -5.61
C ASP A 32 13.19 -2.99 -4.20
N VAL A 33 13.86 -4.06 -3.78
CA VAL A 33 14.45 -4.19 -2.43
C VAL A 33 15.32 -3.00 -2.03
N GLU A 34 16.04 -2.44 -2.99
CA GLU A 34 17.01 -1.35 -2.78
C GLU A 34 16.33 0.02 -2.70
N ASN A 35 15.27 0.24 -3.50
CA ASN A 35 14.60 1.54 -3.61
C ASN A 35 13.29 1.63 -2.79
N LEU A 36 12.84 0.52 -2.18
CA LEU A 36 11.57 0.39 -1.48
C LEU A 36 11.34 1.51 -0.46
N ILE A 37 12.31 1.73 0.44
CA ILE A 37 12.17 2.73 1.52
C ILE A 37 12.15 4.15 0.94
N GLN A 38 12.99 4.46 -0.04
CA GLN A 38 13.01 5.77 -0.68
C GLN A 38 11.72 6.05 -1.46
N ARG A 39 11.17 5.05 -2.13
CA ARG A 39 9.92 5.20 -2.89
C ARG A 39 8.71 5.33 -1.96
N LEU A 40 8.71 4.59 -0.85
CA LEU A 40 7.68 4.71 0.18
C LEU A 40 7.74 6.07 0.91
N SER A 41 8.94 6.62 1.16
CA SER A 41 9.09 7.91 1.85
C SER A 41 8.53 9.09 1.07
N THR A 42 8.42 9.00 -0.26
CA THR A 42 7.72 10.02 -1.07
C THR A 42 6.21 10.08 -0.80
N GLY A 43 5.63 9.06 -0.15
CA GLY A 43 4.20 8.97 0.16
C GLY A 43 3.28 8.67 -1.04
N VAL A 44 3.73 8.86 -2.27
CA VAL A 44 2.94 8.66 -3.49
C VAL A 44 2.43 7.22 -3.61
N ILE A 45 3.30 6.25 -3.32
CA ILE A 45 2.96 4.82 -3.38
C ILE A 45 1.93 4.46 -2.30
N LEU A 46 2.08 5.00 -1.09
CA LEU A 46 1.13 4.80 0.01
C LEU A 46 -0.26 5.33 -0.36
N CYS A 47 -0.32 6.51 -0.97
CA CYS A 47 -1.58 7.08 -1.46
C CYS A 47 -2.23 6.23 -2.55
N LYS A 48 -1.44 5.68 -3.48
CA LYS A 48 -1.95 4.76 -4.53
C LYS A 48 -2.48 3.46 -3.92
N LEU A 49 -1.75 2.86 -2.98
CA LEU A 49 -2.19 1.66 -2.27
C LEU A 49 -3.50 1.89 -1.50
N ALA A 50 -3.60 3.02 -0.78
CA ALA A 50 -4.82 3.37 -0.06
C ALA A 50 -6.03 3.49 -1.00
N LYS A 51 -5.86 4.09 -2.18
CA LYS A 51 -6.91 4.15 -3.21
C LYS A 51 -7.28 2.77 -3.75
N CYS A 52 -6.31 1.90 -4.05
CA CYS A 52 -6.59 0.54 -4.51
C CYS A 52 -7.39 -0.25 -3.46
N ILE A 53 -7.03 -0.15 -2.19
CA ILE A 53 -7.74 -0.79 -1.08
C ILE A 53 -9.17 -0.22 -0.98
N GLN A 54 -9.32 1.11 -1.04
CA GLN A 54 -10.64 1.75 -1.02
C GLN A 54 -11.53 1.28 -2.18
N LEU A 55 -10.98 1.19 -3.40
CA LEU A 55 -11.74 0.69 -4.55
C LEU A 55 -12.20 -0.75 -4.35
N LYS A 56 -11.35 -1.63 -3.80
CA LYS A 56 -11.76 -3.01 -3.49
C LYS A 56 -12.82 -3.07 -2.39
N VAL A 57 -12.73 -2.22 -1.37
CA VAL A 57 -13.76 -2.10 -0.34
C VAL A 57 -15.07 -1.59 -0.94
N ASP A 58 -15.02 -0.58 -1.80
CA ASP A 58 -16.20 0.00 -2.46
C ASP A 58 -16.82 -0.98 -3.46
N GLU A 59 -16.04 -1.81 -4.16
CA GLU A 59 -16.55 -2.91 -4.99
C GLU A 59 -17.31 -3.94 -4.15
N VAL A 60 -16.73 -4.37 -3.02
CA VAL A 60 -17.39 -5.31 -2.10
C VAL A 60 -18.65 -4.69 -1.49
N ARG A 61 -18.61 -3.42 -1.10
CA ARG A 61 -19.78 -2.69 -0.57
C ARG A 61 -20.84 -2.44 -1.64
N GLY A 62 -20.44 -2.20 -2.89
CA GLY A 62 -21.33 -2.06 -4.03
C GLY A 62 -22.13 -3.34 -4.31
N CYS A 63 -21.59 -4.51 -3.96
CA CYS A 63 -22.33 -5.78 -3.94
C CYS A 63 -23.35 -5.89 -2.79
N TYR A 64 -23.30 -5.01 -1.78
CA TYR A 64 -24.19 -4.99 -0.60
C TYR A 64 -25.15 -3.77 -0.53
N GLY A 65 -25.33 -3.05 -1.64
CA GLY A 65 -26.34 -2.00 -1.75
C GLY A 65 -25.75 -0.60 -1.71
N LYS A 66 -26.08 0.17 -2.76
CA LYS A 66 -25.73 1.58 -2.90
C LYS A 66 -26.51 2.43 -1.90
N GLU A 67 -26.02 2.57 -0.68
CA GLU A 67 -26.52 3.62 0.22
C GLU A 67 -25.33 4.24 0.97
N LYS A 68 -25.14 5.56 0.78
CA LYS A 68 -24.17 6.44 1.46
C LYS A 68 -22.73 6.54 0.91
N LEU A 69 -22.58 6.77 -0.39
CA LEU A 69 -21.26 7.08 -0.99
C LEU A 69 -20.91 8.59 -1.07
N MET A 70 -21.68 9.49 -0.44
CA MET A 70 -21.35 10.94 -0.44
C MET A 70 -20.86 11.53 0.89
N GLU A 71 -21.03 10.87 2.04
CA GLU A 71 -20.61 11.48 3.32
C GLU A 71 -19.09 11.36 3.61
N CYS A 72 -18.44 10.27 3.22
CA CYS A 72 -17.00 10.08 3.51
C CYS A 72 -16.07 10.87 2.57
N TYR A 73 -16.50 11.13 1.33
CA TYR A 73 -15.69 11.89 0.35
C TYR A 73 -15.85 13.41 0.49
N GLY A 74 -16.92 13.90 1.13
CA GLY A 74 -17.16 15.31 1.41
C GLY A 74 -16.33 15.87 2.58
N LEU A 75 -16.03 15.06 3.61
CA LEU A 75 -15.28 15.53 4.78
C LEU A 75 -13.77 15.65 4.53
N ARG A 76 -13.18 14.80 3.68
CA ARG A 76 -11.72 14.80 3.46
C ARG A 76 -11.23 15.85 2.47
N ARG A 77 -12.13 16.47 1.70
CA ARG A 77 -11.80 17.56 0.77
C ARG A 77 -11.90 18.96 1.41
N ARG A 78 -12.26 19.05 2.70
CA ARG A 78 -12.38 20.31 3.47
C ARG A 78 -11.27 20.51 4.51
N LEU A 79 -10.30 19.60 4.58
CA LEU A 79 -9.16 19.64 5.54
C LEU A 79 -7.79 19.63 4.83
N LEU A 80 -7.75 19.89 3.53
CA LEU A 80 -6.54 20.23 2.75
C LEU A 80 -6.82 21.48 1.94
#